data_AF-D9PJM7-F1
#
_entry.id   AF-D9PJM7-F1
#
_cell.length_a   1.000
_cell.length_b   1.000
_cell.length_c   1.000
_cell.angle_alpha   90.00
_cell.angle_beta   90.00
_cell.angle_gamma   90.00
#
_symmetry.space_group_name_H-M   'P 1'
#
loop_
_entity.id
_entity.type
_entity.pdbx_description
1 polymer ?
#
loop_
_entity_poly.entity_id
_entity_poly.type
_entity_poly.pdbx_seq_one_letter_code
_entity_poly.pdbx_strand_id
1 'polypeptide(L)'
;MPNLEDLENKIKFNDSIAGLLIINPGNPTSIVYSKEILEKIVALAKKYDLFIIADEVYANLAHNPENFTPISKIIGTVPTIVMKGLSKEVP
;
A
#
# COMPACT_ATOMS: atom_id res chain seq x y z
N MET A 1 -2.22 -12.94 0.71
CA MET A 1 -1.28 -11.93 1.26
C MET A 1 -0.11 -11.79 0.31
N PRO A 2 0.52 -10.60 0.18
CA PRO A 2 1.64 -10.40 -0.75
C PRO A 2 2.86 -11.21 -0.30
N ASN A 3 3.62 -11.75 -1.27
CA ASN A 3 4.90 -12.37 -1.01
C ASN A 3 5.98 -11.28 -0.93
N LEU A 4 6.44 -10.97 0.28
CA LEU A 4 7.41 -9.89 0.52
C LEU A 4 8.81 -10.23 0.00
N GLU A 5 9.19 -11.50 -0.03
CA GLU A 5 10.47 -11.94 -0.57
C GLU A 5 10.51 -11.79 -2.09
N ASP A 6 9.44 -12.17 -2.78
CA ASP A 6 9.29 -11.93 -4.22
C ASP A 6 9.30 -10.43 -4.55
N LEU A 7 8.61 -9.61 -3.76
CA LEU A 7 8.62 -8.15 -3.90
C LEU A 7 10.04 -7.58 -3.76
N GLU A 8 10.76 -7.97 -2.70
CA GLU A 8 12.13 -7.50 -2.48
C GLU A 8 13.07 -7.95 -3.60
N ASN A 9 12.96 -9.19 -4.07
CA ASN A 9 13.76 -9.68 -5.19
C ASN A 9 13.49 -8.88 -6.48
N LYS A 10 12.23 -8.57 -6.78
CA LYS A 10 11.88 -7.74 -7.95
C LYS A 10 12.50 -6.34 -7.87
N ILE A 11 12.46 -5.71 -6.70
CA ILE A 11 13.10 -4.40 -6.47
C ILE A 11 14.62 -4.51 -6.61
N LYS A 12 15.22 -5.51 -5.96
CA LYS A 12 16.68 -5.68 -5.87
C LYS A 12 17.33 -5.94 -7.23
N PHE A 13 16.67 -6.70 -8.11
CA PHE A 13 17.24 -7.13 -9.39
C PHE A 13 16.75 -6.31 -10.60
N ASN A 14 16.02 -5.21 -10.38
CA ASN A 14 15.60 -4.30 -11.43
C ASN A 14 15.75 -2.84 -10.98
N ASP A 15 16.80 -2.19 -11.47
CA ASP A 15 17.16 -0.80 -11.17
C ASP A 15 16.24 0.25 -11.79
N SER A 16 15.37 -0.14 -12.73
CA SER A 16 14.38 0.76 -13.33
C SER A 16 13.13 1.00 -12.47
N ILE A 17 12.96 0.22 -11.39
CA ILE A 17 11.82 0.39 -10.48
C ILE A 17 12.04 1.67 -9.65
N ALA A 18 11.15 2.64 -9.83
CA ALA A 18 11.19 3.91 -9.10
C ALA A 18 10.22 3.99 -7.91
N GLY A 19 9.24 3.08 -7.84
CA GLY A 19 8.17 3.19 -6.86
C GLY A 19 7.33 1.93 -6.70
N LEU A 20 6.49 1.93 -5.65
CA LEU A 20 5.56 0.85 -5.34
C LEU A 20 4.12 1.34 -5.40
N LEU A 21 3.24 0.55 -6.02
CA LEU A 21 1.79 0.76 -5.97
C LEU A 21 1.17 -0.19 -4.94
N ILE A 22 0.49 0.38 -3.96
CA ILE A 22 -0.28 -0.35 -2.95
C ILE A 22 -1.75 -0.08 -3.22
N ILE A 23 -2.53 -1.11 -3.52
CA ILE A 23 -3.99 -1.03 -3.61
C ILE A 23 -4.56 -1.69 -2.36
N ASN A 24 -5.08 -0.89 -1.44
CA ASN A 24 -5.59 -1.37 -0.16
C ASN A 24 -6.76 -0.48 0.28
N PRO A 25 -7.99 -1.00 0.37
CA PRO A 25 -8.39 -2.40 0.12
C PRO A 25 -8.25 -2.85 -1.35
N GLY A 26 -7.86 -4.10 -1.56
CA GLY A 26 -7.65 -4.66 -2.91
C GLY A 26 -8.94 -4.98 -3.65
N ASN A 27 -9.06 -4.56 -4.91
CA ASN A 27 -10.15 -4.92 -5.83
C ASN A 27 -9.64 -5.93 -6.87
N PRO A 28 -10.30 -7.07 -7.18
CA PRO A 28 -11.60 -7.57 -6.72
C PRO A 28 -11.53 -8.45 -5.47
N THR A 29 -10.36 -8.58 -4.83
CA THR A 29 -10.12 -9.57 -3.78
C THR A 29 -10.69 -9.18 -2.41
N SER A 30 -11.08 -7.92 -2.22
CA SER A 30 -11.53 -7.31 -0.96
C SER A 30 -10.56 -7.50 0.20
N ILE A 31 -9.28 -7.80 -0.10
CA ILE A 31 -8.25 -8.03 0.93
C ILE A 31 -7.84 -6.68 1.51
N VAL A 32 -7.86 -6.60 2.85
CA VAL A 32 -7.26 -5.52 3.62
C VAL A 32 -5.93 -6.01 4.16
N TYR A 33 -4.83 -5.33 3.83
CA TYR A 33 -3.52 -5.65 4.38
C TYR A 33 -3.44 -5.26 5.86
N SER A 34 -2.83 -6.13 6.66
CA SER A 34 -2.53 -5.82 8.05
C SER A 34 -1.51 -4.69 8.12
N LYS A 35 -1.56 -3.93 9.23
CA LYS A 35 -0.57 -2.89 9.53
C LYS A 35 0.87 -3.40 9.41
N GLU A 36 1.15 -4.60 9.93
CA GLU A 36 2.48 -5.21 9.88
C GLU A 36 2.98 -5.43 8.45
N ILE A 37 2.10 -5.87 7.53
CA ILE A 37 2.46 -6.05 6.11
C ILE A 37 2.77 -4.69 5.48
N LEU A 38 1.94 -3.68 5.73
CA LEU A 38 2.16 -2.34 5.20
C LEU A 38 3.48 -1.73 5.74
N GLU A 39 3.78 -1.91 7.02
CA GLU A 39 5.05 -1.47 7.62
C GLU A 39 6.26 -2.12 6.96
N LYS A 40 6.17 -3.43 6.63
CA LYS A 40 7.24 -4.12 5.87
C LYS A 40 7.39 -3.57 4.45
N ILE A 41 6.29 -3.23 3.77
CA ILE A 41 6.34 -2.62 2.44
C ILE A 41 6.98 -1.21 2.51
N VAL A 42 6.59 -0.40 3.50
CA VAL A 42 7.19 0.94 3.73
C VAL A 42 8.69 0.82 4.05
N ALA A 43 9.09 -0.18 4.83
CA ALA A 43 10.49 -0.44 5.13
C ALA A 43 11.30 -0.80 3.87
N LEU A 44 10.73 -1.60 2.96
CA LEU A 44 11.35 -1.89 1.66
C LEU A 44 11.46 -0.62 0.81
N ALA A 45 10.40 0.17 0.69
CA ALA A 45 10.45 1.42 -0.06
C ALA A 45 11.54 2.36 0.46
N LYS A 46 11.66 2.50 1.78
CA LYS A 46 12.74 3.27 2.42
C LYS A 46 14.13 2.69 2.16
N LYS A 47 14.28 1.36 2.24
CA LYS A 47 15.56 0.66 2.04
C LYS A 47 16.12 0.86 0.63
N TYR A 48 15.24 0.93 -0.36
CA TYR A 48 15.59 1.01 -1.78
C TYR A 48 15.32 2.37 -2.43
N ASP A 49 15.09 3.41 -1.62
CA ASP A 49 14.84 4.79 -2.08
C ASP A 49 13.70 4.92 -3.10
N LEU A 50 12.59 4.23 -2.83
CA LEU A 50 11.40 4.21 -3.68
C LEU A 50 10.30 5.11 -3.11
N PHE A 51 9.51 5.73 -4.00
CA PHE A 51 8.26 6.39 -3.59
C PHE A 51 7.08 5.41 -3.58
N ILE A 52 6.01 5.75 -2.86
CA ILE A 52 4.80 4.94 -2.80
C ILE A 52 3.62 5.68 -3.44
N ILE A 53 2.82 4.96 -4.22
CA ILE A 53 1.45 5.34 -4.58
C ILE A 53 0.52 4.41 -3.79
N ALA A 54 -0.33 4.97 -2.95
CA ALA A 54 -1.31 4.21 -2.19
C ALA A 54 -2.71 4.55 -2.68
N ASP A 55 -3.37 3.57 -3.31
CA ASP A 55 -4.77 3.63 -3.69
C ASP A 55 -5.63 3.10 -2.53
N GLU A 56 -6.32 4.04 -1.86
CA GLU A 56 -7.20 3.80 -0.73
C GLU A 56 -8.67 4.10 -1.08
N VAL A 57 -9.03 4.10 -2.37
CA VAL A 57 -10.39 4.47 -2.85
C VAL A 57 -11.50 3.62 -2.22
N TYR A 58 -11.21 2.37 -1.86
CA TYR A 58 -12.19 1.44 -1.25
C TYR A 58 -12.21 1.46 0.28
N ALA A 59 -11.49 2.37 0.95
CA ALA A 59 -11.35 2.36 2.41
C ALA A 59 -12.69 2.32 3.17
N ASN A 60 -13.72 3.03 2.68
CA ASN A 60 -15.05 3.08 3.29
C ASN A 60 -15.96 1.89 2.94
N LEU A 61 -15.60 1.11 1.91
CA LEU A 61 -16.37 -0.05 1.43
C LEU A 61 -15.80 -1.38 1.91
N ALA A 62 -14.69 -1.36 2.67
CA ALA A 62 -14.14 -2.57 3.26
C ALA A 62 -15.18 -3.20 4.20
N HIS A 63 -15.36 -4.52 4.15
CA HIS A 63 -16.31 -5.24 5.01
C HIS A 63 -16.09 -5.03 6.51
N ASN A 64 -14.91 -4.55 6.92
CA ASN A 64 -14.57 -4.15 8.29
C ASN A 64 -13.62 -2.93 8.25
N PRO A 65 -14.14 -1.69 8.16
CA PRO A 65 -13.32 -0.49 8.04
C PRO A 65 -12.41 -0.27 9.25
N GLU A 66 -12.74 -0.83 10.42
CA GLU A 66 -11.90 -0.75 11.62
C GLU A 66 -10.54 -1.47 11.49
N ASN A 67 -10.45 -2.45 10.57
CA ASN A 67 -9.20 -3.16 10.29
C ASN A 67 -8.34 -2.43 9.24
N PHE A 68 -8.86 -1.39 8.61
CA PHE A 68 -8.12 -0.61 7.63
C PHE A 68 -7.15 0.35 8.32
N THR A 69 -5.87 0.26 7.96
CA THR A 69 -4.85 1.21 8.39
C THR A 69 -4.51 2.13 7.23
N PRO A 70 -4.87 3.43 7.29
CA PRO A 70 -4.40 4.41 6.30
C PRO A 70 -2.87 4.44 6.29
N ILE A 71 -2.28 4.39 5.10
CA ILE A 71 -0.82 4.37 4.92
C ILE A 71 -0.17 5.58 5.57
N SER A 72 -0.85 6.72 5.57
CA SER A 72 -0.41 7.98 6.17
C SER A 72 -0.08 7.88 7.67
N LYS A 73 -0.65 6.90 8.39
CA LYS A 73 -0.34 6.67 9.81
C LYS A 73 1.02 6.01 10.05
N ILE A 74 1.63 5.39 9.02
CA ILE A 74 2.84 4.56 9.16
C ILE A 74 3.95 4.93 8.17
N ILE A 75 3.70 5.88 7.25
CA ILE A 75 4.59 6.16 6.12
C ILE A 75 5.94 6.81 6.50
N GLY A 76 5.97 7.51 7.64
CA GLY A 76 7.16 8.21 8.12
C GLY A 76 7.67 9.24 7.11
N THR A 77 8.89 9.02 6.60
CA THR A 77 9.58 9.94 5.68
C THR A 77 9.56 9.49 4.22
N VAL A 78 8.89 8.38 3.89
CA VAL A 78 8.87 7.85 2.52
C VAL A 78 7.96 8.73 1.65
N PRO A 79 8.44 9.30 0.53
CA PRO A 79 7.61 10.10 -0.37
C PRO A 79 6.41 9.29 -0.86
N THR A 80 5.20 9.82 -0.66
CA THR A 80 3.98 9.06 -0.91
C THR A 80 2.84 9.89 -1.47
N ILE A 81 2.18 9.36 -2.50
CA ILE A 81 0.93 9.87 -3.05
C ILE A 81 -0.19 8.98 -2.55
N VAL A 82 -1.17 9.55 -1.85
CA VAL A 82 -2.38 8.83 -1.41
C VAL A 82 -3.54 9.22 -2.30
N MET A 83 -4.18 8.24 -2.91
CA MET A 83 -5.34 8.40 -3.78
C MET A 83 -6.61 7.99 -3.03
N LYS A 84 -7.62 8.85 -3.09
CA LYS A 84 -8.98 8.62 -2.60
C LYS A 84 -9.97 9.08 -3.66
N GLY A 85 -11.22 8.64 -3.58
CA GLY A 85 -12.20 8.94 -4.62
C GLY A 85 -13.64 8.94 -4.11
N LEU A 86 -14.35 10.03 -4.40
CA LEU A 86 -15.76 10.23 -4.03
C LEU A 86 -16.67 9.11 -4.57
N SER A 87 -16.37 8.57 -5.76
CA SER A 87 -17.16 7.53 -6.44
C SER A 87 -17.36 6.25 -5.62
N LYS A 88 -16.54 6.04 -4.58
CA LYS A 88 -16.57 4.87 -3.69
C LYS A 88 -16.54 5.28 -2.21
N GLU A 89 -16.68 6.57 -1.89
CA GLU A 89 -16.68 7.07 -0.51
C GLU A 89 -18.07 7.10 0.14
N VAL A 90 -19.14 7.10 -0.66
CA VAL A 90 -20.53 7.21 -0.19
C VAL A 90 -21.27 5.89 -0.47
N PRO A 91 -22.04 5.35 0.49
CA PRO A 91 -22.88 4.16 0.28
C PRO A 91 -23.96 4.37 -0.78
#